data_AF-A0A7C5DSP2-F1
#
_entry.id   AF-A0A7C5DSP2-F1
#
_cell.length_a   1.000
_cell.length_b   1.000
_cell.length_c   1.000
_cell.angle_alpha   90.00
_cell.angle_beta   90.00
_cell.angle_gamma   90.00
#
_symmetry.space_group_name_H-M   'P 1'
#
loop_
_entity.id
_entity.type
_entity.pdbx_description
1 polymer ?
#
loop_
_entity_poly.entity_id
_entity_poly.type
_entity_poly.pdbx_seq_one_letter_code
_entity_poly.pdbx_strand_id
1 'polypeptide(L)'
;FIAVSMLAGGSAALAVIMTAFFVNLRHLLMSSSLATLLHNEHRGKLSIFAYGVTDESFAINYTRLLAGDWDLNRSLVLNHTANACWILSTVAGGFFGHLIPAHSLGIDYALIAMFICLLVFQLTSRLIVLTAVIAGMLSVVLALWIPGNSYIVLASVIAATIGLGIGRLSRTFHET
;
A
#
# COMPACT_ATOMS: atom_id res chain seq x y z
N PHE A 1 3.62 -6.89 11.04
CA PHE A 1 4.29 -8.11 10.53
C PHE A 1 5.78 -7.85 10.24
N ILE A 2 6.13 -7.00 9.25
CA ILE A 2 7.53 -6.75 8.84
C ILE A 2 8.46 -6.38 10.01
N ALA A 3 8.04 -5.45 10.89
CA ALA A 3 8.85 -5.05 12.04
C ALA A 3 9.16 -6.22 12.99
N VAL A 4 8.19 -7.10 13.25
CA VAL A 4 8.37 -8.28 14.11
C VAL A 4 9.36 -9.26 13.47
N SER A 5 9.23 -9.53 12.17
CA SER A 5 10.16 -10.40 11.44
C SER A 5 11.59 -9.84 11.41
N MET A 6 11.75 -8.53 11.24
CA MET A 6 13.07 -7.89 11.25
C MET A 6 13.72 -7.89 12.64
N LEU A 7 12.94 -7.65 13.68
CA LEU A 7 13.41 -7.72 15.07
C LEU A 7 13.80 -9.17 15.43
N ALA A 8 12.99 -10.16 15.05
CA ALA A 8 13.30 -11.57 15.25
C ALA A 8 14.56 -12.01 14.48
N GLY A 9 14.82 -11.43 13.31
CA GLY A 9 16.04 -11.66 12.53
C GLY A 9 17.28 -10.87 13.00
N GLY A 10 17.21 -10.16 14.14
CA GLY A 10 18.34 -9.40 14.68
C GLY A 10 18.72 -8.14 13.89
N SER A 11 17.79 -7.58 13.09
CA SER A 11 18.05 -6.36 12.33
C SER A 11 18.28 -5.16 13.25
N ALA A 12 19.20 -4.27 12.85
CA ALA A 12 19.46 -3.03 13.56
C ALA A 12 18.18 -2.18 13.69
N ALA A 13 17.97 -1.56 14.86
CA ALA A 13 16.77 -0.76 15.14
C ALA A 13 16.51 0.33 14.09
N LEU A 14 17.57 0.97 13.59
CA LEU A 14 17.48 1.98 12.54
C LEU A 14 16.89 1.42 11.23
N ALA A 15 17.26 0.20 10.83
CA ALA A 15 16.72 -0.43 9.62
C ALA A 15 15.22 -0.75 9.78
N VAL A 16 14.80 -1.18 10.97
CA VAL A 16 13.38 -1.42 11.29
C VAL A 16 12.58 -0.13 11.21
N ILE A 17 13.08 0.95 11.84
CA ILE A 17 12.43 2.27 11.83
C ILE A 17 12.31 2.79 10.40
N MET A 18 13.40 2.77 9.62
CA MET A 18 13.42 3.26 8.25
C MET A 18 12.46 2.46 7.35
N THR A 19 12.48 1.13 7.45
CA THR A 19 11.57 0.27 6.68
C THR A 19 10.11 0.52 7.05
N ALA A 20 9.81 0.57 8.35
CA ALA A 20 8.46 0.88 8.82
C ALA A 20 8.02 2.27 8.34
N PHE A 21 8.88 3.29 8.42
CA PHE A 21 8.59 4.64 7.95
C PHE A 21 8.26 4.67 6.45
N PHE A 22 9.12 4.10 5.61
CA PHE A 22 8.90 4.07 4.16
C PHE A 22 7.65 3.28 3.77
N VAL A 23 7.38 2.14 4.42
CA VAL A 23 6.16 1.37 4.18
C VAL A 23 4.92 2.14 4.62
N ASN A 24 4.98 2.86 5.75
CA ASN A 24 3.84 3.64 6.25
C ASN A 24 3.62 4.96 5.49
N LEU A 25 4.61 5.43 4.73
CA LEU A 25 4.49 6.67 3.93
C LEU A 25 3.29 6.64 2.97
N ARG A 26 2.87 5.45 2.51
CA ARG A 26 1.65 5.29 1.70
C ARG A 26 0.40 5.84 2.38
N HIS A 27 0.26 5.71 3.70
CA HIS A 27 -0.88 6.23 4.44
C HIS A 27 -0.88 7.77 4.47
N LEU A 28 0.30 8.39 4.49
CA LEU A 28 0.44 9.84 4.37
C LEU A 28 0.00 10.32 2.98
N LEU A 29 0.44 9.63 1.91
CA LEU A 29 0.05 9.95 0.54
C LEU A 29 -1.47 9.78 0.32
N MET A 30 -2.04 8.64 0.75
CA MET A 30 -3.48 8.38 0.68
C MET A 30 -4.29 9.44 1.43
N SER A 31 -3.86 9.79 2.66
CA SER A 31 -4.52 10.81 3.46
C SER A 31 -4.45 12.19 2.80
N SER A 32 -3.31 12.55 2.21
CA SER A 32 -3.15 13.82 1.50
C SER A 32 -4.05 13.91 0.26
N SER A 33 -4.18 12.83 -0.51
CA SER A 33 -5.08 12.78 -1.68
C SER A 33 -6.56 12.82 -1.32
N LEU A 34 -6.96 12.22 -0.20
CA LEU A 34 -8.36 12.28 0.28
C LEU A 34 -8.68 13.63 0.96
N ALA A 35 -7.69 14.27 1.59
CA ALA A 35 -7.87 15.56 2.26
C ALA A 35 -8.30 16.69 1.29
N THR A 36 -7.90 16.64 0.02
CA THR A 36 -8.32 17.63 -0.98
C THR A 36 -9.81 17.50 -1.33
N LEU A 37 -10.35 16.29 -1.29
CA LEU A 37 -11.75 15.98 -1.58
C LEU A 37 -12.67 16.21 -0.38
N LEU A 38 -12.16 16.07 0.85
CA LEU A 38 -12.93 16.14 2.10
C LEU A 38 -12.67 17.42 2.91
N HIS A 39 -12.19 18.49 2.27
CA HIS A 39 -11.72 19.70 2.96
C HIS A 39 -12.79 20.45 3.78
N ASN A 40 -14.08 20.25 3.48
CA ASN A 40 -15.20 20.89 4.17
C ASN A 40 -15.76 20.09 5.36
N GLU A 41 -15.18 18.93 5.68
CA GLU A 41 -15.72 18.02 6.69
C GLU A 41 -15.21 18.28 8.11
N HIS A 42 -16.00 17.87 9.10
CA HIS A 42 -15.66 18.07 10.51
C HIS A 42 -14.40 17.26 10.91
N ARG A 43 -13.40 17.94 11.49
CA ARG A 43 -12.09 17.37 11.86
C ARG A 43 -12.17 16.07 12.68
N GLY A 44 -13.14 15.96 13.58
CA GLY A 44 -13.34 14.75 14.40
C GLY A 44 -13.86 13.53 13.61
N LYS A 45 -14.63 13.74 12.54
CA LYS A 45 -15.04 12.65 11.65
C LYS A 45 -13.89 12.26 10.71
N LEU A 46 -13.11 13.25 10.29
CA LEU A 46 -11.96 13.05 9.43
C LEU A 46 -10.86 12.21 10.11
N SER A 47 -10.65 12.38 11.42
CA SER A 47 -9.67 11.56 12.17
C SER A 47 -10.10 10.09 12.26
N ILE A 48 -11.39 9.82 12.53
CA ILE A 48 -11.93 8.45 12.54
C ILE A 48 -11.85 7.83 11.14
N PHE A 49 -12.16 8.62 10.11
CA PHE A 49 -12.05 8.16 8.73
C PHE A 49 -10.61 7.79 8.38
N ALA A 50 -9.65 8.67 8.66
CA ALA A 50 -8.22 8.46 8.38
C ALA A 50 -7.66 7.21 9.07
N TYR A 51 -8.13 6.89 10.28
CA TYR A 51 -7.74 5.67 10.99
C TYR A 51 -8.13 4.39 10.24
N GLY A 52 -9.28 4.39 9.56
CA GLY A 52 -9.81 3.22 8.85
C GLY A 52 -9.34 3.06 7.41
N VAL A 53 -8.44 3.92 6.91
CA VAL A 53 -8.02 3.89 5.50
C VAL A 53 -7.03 2.75 5.25
N THR A 54 -7.51 1.78 4.48
CA THR A 54 -6.76 0.69 3.84
C THR A 54 -6.62 0.94 2.34
N ASP A 55 -5.73 0.22 1.65
CA ASP A 55 -5.50 0.39 0.21
C ASP A 55 -6.81 0.15 -0.59
N GLU A 56 -7.61 -0.83 -0.19
CA GLU A 56 -8.89 -1.19 -0.82
C GLU A 56 -9.96 -0.15 -0.55
N SER A 57 -10.08 0.29 0.70
CA SER A 57 -11.03 1.35 1.07
C SER A 57 -10.63 2.68 0.42
N PHE A 58 -9.34 2.96 0.27
CA PHE A 58 -8.84 4.15 -0.42
C PHE A 58 -9.24 4.12 -1.89
N ALA A 59 -9.00 3.01 -2.60
CA ALA A 59 -9.35 2.89 -4.01
C ALA A 59 -10.84 3.15 -4.25
N ILE A 60 -11.71 2.53 -3.45
CA ILE A 60 -13.17 2.70 -3.59
C ILE A 60 -13.59 4.12 -3.18
N ASN A 61 -13.17 4.60 -2.01
CA ASN A 61 -13.56 5.92 -1.51
C ASN A 61 -13.07 7.03 -2.43
N TYR A 62 -11.83 6.96 -2.93
CA TYR A 62 -11.26 7.97 -3.81
C TYR A 62 -12.05 8.08 -5.12
N THR A 63 -12.33 6.95 -5.79
CA THR A 63 -13.08 6.94 -7.06
C THR A 63 -14.52 7.46 -6.87
N ARG A 64 -15.18 7.08 -5.78
CA ARG A 64 -16.56 7.48 -5.49
C ARG A 64 -16.68 8.94 -5.05
N LEU A 65 -15.78 9.40 -4.17
CA LEU A 65 -15.72 10.82 -3.79
C LEU A 65 -15.42 11.71 -5.00
N LEU A 66 -14.56 11.27 -5.92
CA LEU A 66 -14.28 12.00 -7.16
C LEU A 66 -15.49 12.07 -8.10
N ALA A 67 -16.33 11.03 -8.12
CA ALA A 67 -17.57 10.99 -8.90
C ALA A 67 -18.71 11.81 -8.28
N GLY A 68 -18.57 12.23 -7.02
CA GLY A 68 -19.59 12.98 -6.27
C GLY A 68 -20.82 12.14 -5.87
N ASP A 69 -20.73 10.81 -5.94
CA ASP A 69 -21.85 9.89 -5.66
C ASP A 69 -21.88 9.38 -4.20
N TRP A 70 -20.98 9.89 -3.35
CA TRP A 70 -20.65 9.30 -2.07
C TRP A 70 -20.23 10.35 -1.04
N ASP A 71 -20.72 10.20 0.19
CA ASP A 71 -20.44 11.11 1.32
C ASP A 71 -19.51 10.46 2.36
N LEU A 72 -18.89 11.27 3.22
CA LEU A 72 -18.01 10.82 4.31
C LEU A 72 -18.65 9.73 5.19
N ASN A 73 -19.96 9.81 5.45
CA ASN A 73 -20.67 8.80 6.25
C ASN A 73 -20.65 7.42 5.58
N ARG A 74 -20.87 7.35 4.27
CA ARG A 74 -20.82 6.07 3.53
C ARG A 74 -19.39 5.53 3.50
N SER A 75 -18.39 6.42 3.42
CA SER A 75 -16.98 6.04 3.46
C SER A 75 -16.58 5.46 4.82
N LEU A 76 -17.13 6.00 5.91
CA LEU A 76 -16.96 5.42 7.24
C LEU A 76 -17.59 4.03 7.34
N VAL A 77 -18.80 3.83 6.81
CA VAL A 77 -19.44 2.49 6.78
C VAL A 77 -18.56 1.48 6.04
N LEU A 78 -17.99 1.86 4.89
CA LEU A 78 -17.06 1.00 4.16
C LEU A 78 -15.84 0.62 5.01
N ASN A 79 -15.17 1.60 5.62
CA ASN A 79 -13.98 1.37 6.45
C ASN A 79 -14.29 0.47 7.65
N HIS A 80 -15.40 0.72 8.35
CA HIS A 80 -15.82 -0.09 9.49
C HIS A 80 -16.23 -1.51 9.08
N THR A 81 -16.90 -1.67 7.93
CA THR A 81 -17.28 -2.99 7.42
C THR A 81 -16.05 -3.80 7.03
N ALA A 82 -15.07 -3.17 6.37
CA ALA A 82 -13.79 -3.82 6.06
C ALA A 82 -13.04 -4.24 7.33
N ASN A 83 -12.99 -3.38 8.34
CA ASN A 83 -12.35 -3.68 9.62
C ASN A 83 -13.09 -4.81 10.37
N ALA A 84 -14.41 -4.77 10.43
CA ALA A 84 -15.21 -5.83 11.03
C ALA A 84 -15.01 -7.18 10.31
N CYS A 85 -14.98 -7.17 8.97
CA CYS A 85 -14.66 -8.36 8.18
C CYS A 85 -13.27 -8.91 8.52
N TRP A 86 -12.26 -8.02 8.62
CA TRP A 86 -10.90 -8.40 8.98
C TRP A 86 -10.81 -8.99 10.40
N ILE A 87 -11.49 -8.40 11.39
CA ILE A 87 -11.54 -8.94 12.75
C ILE A 87 -12.19 -10.32 12.73
N LEU A 88 -13.36 -10.46 12.10
CA LEU A 88 -14.09 -11.73 12.02
C LEU A 88 -13.25 -12.81 11.32
N SER A 89 -12.59 -12.50 10.21
CA SER A 89 -11.73 -13.43 9.49
C SER A 89 -10.48 -13.79 10.30
N THR A 90 -9.90 -12.86 11.05
CA THR A 90 -8.72 -13.10 11.89
C THR A 90 -9.07 -13.98 13.08
N VAL A 91 -10.20 -13.70 13.74
CA VAL A 91 -10.70 -14.53 14.85
C VAL A 91 -11.05 -15.92 14.36
N ALA A 92 -11.77 -16.03 13.23
CA ALA A 92 -12.06 -17.32 12.59
C ALA A 92 -10.77 -18.07 12.22
N GLY A 93 -9.79 -17.39 11.62
CA GLY A 93 -8.48 -17.96 11.30
C GLY A 93 -7.71 -18.41 12.54
N GLY A 94 -7.81 -17.71 13.67
CA GLY A 94 -7.18 -18.11 14.93
C GLY A 94 -7.79 -19.37 15.53
N PHE A 95 -9.12 -19.48 15.52
CA PHE A 95 -9.82 -20.67 16.03
C PHE A 95 -9.69 -21.88 15.10
N PHE A 96 -9.96 -21.69 13.82
CA PHE A 96 -10.03 -22.78 12.83
C PHE A 96 -8.69 -23.07 12.15
N GLY A 97 -7.68 -22.19 12.27
CA GLY A 97 -6.37 -22.38 11.64
C GLY A 97 -5.64 -23.64 12.11
N HIS A 98 -5.88 -24.10 13.34
CA HIS A 98 -5.30 -25.34 13.87
C HIS A 98 -5.86 -26.61 13.21
N LEU A 99 -7.03 -26.52 12.54
CA LEU A 99 -7.62 -27.64 11.80
C LEU A 99 -6.97 -27.83 10.43
N ILE A 100 -6.22 -26.83 9.95
CA ILE A 100 -5.59 -26.83 8.64
C ILE A 100 -4.13 -27.27 8.81
N PRO A 101 -3.67 -28.34 8.12
CA PRO A 101 -2.28 -28.75 8.16
C PRO A 101 -1.33 -27.61 7.75
N ALA A 102 -0.23 -27.46 8.48
CA ALA A 102 0.83 -26.51 8.13
C ALA A 102 1.29 -26.75 6.68
N HIS A 103 1.51 -25.66 5.93
CA HIS A 103 1.88 -25.65 4.51
C HIS A 103 0.82 -26.19 3.52
N SER A 104 -0.40 -26.48 3.96
CA SER A 104 -1.49 -26.82 3.04
C SER A 104 -2.18 -25.56 2.50
N LEU A 105 -2.86 -25.70 1.35
CA LEU A 105 -3.69 -24.66 0.72
C LEU A 105 -2.96 -23.39 0.27
N GLY A 106 -1.62 -23.37 0.25
CA GLY A 106 -0.85 -22.21 -0.20
C GLY A 106 -0.94 -21.00 0.73
N ILE A 107 -1.27 -21.21 2.01
CA ILE A 107 -1.38 -20.14 3.02
C ILE A 107 -0.08 -19.34 3.13
N ASP A 108 1.08 -19.99 3.00
CA ASP A 108 2.39 -19.31 3.00
C ASP A 108 2.56 -18.34 1.83
N TYR A 109 1.85 -18.57 0.73
CA TYR A 109 1.86 -17.72 -0.46
C TYR A 109 0.77 -16.64 -0.45
N ALA A 110 -0.23 -16.76 0.44
CA ALA A 110 -1.40 -15.86 0.45
C ALA A 110 -1.00 -14.38 0.61
N LEU A 111 -0.03 -14.07 1.48
CA LEU A 111 0.47 -12.71 1.68
C LEU A 111 1.13 -12.15 0.41
N ILE A 112 1.95 -12.97 -0.26
CA ILE A 112 2.66 -12.57 -1.49
C ILE A 112 1.64 -12.34 -2.61
N ALA A 113 0.68 -13.26 -2.77
CA ALA A 113 -0.39 -13.15 -3.76
C ALA A 113 -1.23 -11.87 -3.56
N MET A 114 -1.55 -11.52 -2.31
CA MET A 114 -2.26 -10.29 -1.98
C MET A 114 -1.50 -9.04 -2.44
N PHE A 115 -0.20 -8.95 -2.14
CA PHE A 115 0.61 -7.80 -2.58
C PHE A 115 0.71 -7.70 -4.10
N ILE A 116 0.79 -8.83 -4.82
CA ILE A 116 0.76 -8.85 -6.28
C ILE A 116 -0.58 -8.34 -6.80
N CYS A 117 -1.69 -8.81 -6.22
CA CYS A 117 -3.03 -8.36 -6.59
C CYS A 117 -3.20 -6.84 -6.39
N LEU A 118 -2.75 -6.31 -5.24
CA LEU A 118 -2.77 -4.87 -4.96
C LEU A 118 -1.91 -4.07 -5.95
N LEU A 119 -0.71 -4.56 -6.26
CA LEU A 119 0.14 -3.93 -7.27
C LEU A 119 -0.59 -3.85 -8.61
N VAL A 120 -1.20 -4.95 -9.07
CA VAL A 120 -1.94 -5.01 -10.34
C VAL A 120 -3.08 -4.01 -10.37
N PHE A 121 -3.86 -3.88 -9.29
CA PHE A 121 -4.93 -2.87 -9.21
C PHE A 121 -4.41 -1.43 -9.25
N GLN A 122 -3.18 -1.21 -8.78
CA GLN A 122 -2.56 0.12 -8.81
C GLN A 122 -2.01 0.51 -10.20
N LEU A 123 -1.88 -0.44 -11.13
CA LEU A 123 -1.37 -0.23 -12.49
C LEU A 123 -2.39 0.47 -13.41
N THR A 124 -2.79 1.68 -13.05
CA THR A 124 -3.86 2.43 -13.74
C THR A 124 -3.39 3.21 -14.98
N SER A 125 -2.08 3.42 -15.15
CA SER A 125 -1.53 4.16 -16.29
C SER A 125 -0.25 3.54 -16.82
N ARG A 126 0.04 3.76 -18.12
CA ARG A 126 1.28 3.30 -18.76
C ARG A 126 2.53 3.77 -18.03
N LEU A 127 2.48 4.98 -17.44
CA LEU A 127 3.58 5.51 -16.65
C LEU A 127 3.77 4.74 -15.35
N ILE A 128 2.70 4.42 -14.62
CA ILE A 128 2.78 3.62 -13.39
C ILE A 128 3.29 2.21 -13.70
N VAL A 129 2.84 1.60 -14.81
CA VAL A 129 3.35 0.30 -15.28
C VAL A 129 4.85 0.37 -15.57
N LEU A 130 5.30 1.37 -16.32
CA LEU A 130 6.72 1.54 -16.62
C LEU A 130 7.55 1.71 -15.34
N THR A 131 7.08 2.53 -14.41
CA THR A 131 7.73 2.75 -13.10
C THR A 131 7.83 1.44 -12.30
N ALA A 132 6.77 0.63 -12.28
CA ALA A 132 6.74 -0.66 -11.59
C ALA A 132 7.72 -1.67 -12.20
N VAL A 133 7.79 -1.75 -13.54
CA VAL A 133 8.73 -2.63 -14.25
C VAL A 133 10.17 -2.22 -13.98
N ILE A 134 10.48 -0.91 -14.02
CA ILE A 134 11.81 -0.39 -13.71
C ILE A 134 12.19 -0.71 -12.27
N ALA A 135 11.27 -0.50 -11.31
CA ALA A 135 11.50 -0.85 -9.91
C ALA A 135 11.81 -2.34 -9.72
N GLY A 136 11.03 -3.21 -10.36
CA GLY A 136 11.23 -4.66 -10.31
C GLY A 136 12.58 -5.09 -10.87
N MET A 137 12.93 -4.63 -12.07
CA MET A 137 14.23 -4.96 -12.68
C MET A 137 15.40 -4.43 -11.86
N LEU A 138 15.33 -3.18 -11.41
CA LEU A 138 16.39 -2.57 -10.62
C LEU A 138 16.57 -3.28 -9.27
N SER A 139 15.46 -3.72 -8.65
CA SER A 139 15.50 -4.50 -7.42
C SER A 139 16.24 -5.82 -7.61
N VAL A 140 15.94 -6.58 -8.68
CA VAL A 140 16.60 -7.85 -9.00
C VAL A 140 18.10 -7.64 -9.27
N VAL A 141 18.46 -6.61 -10.03
CA VAL A 141 19.87 -6.31 -10.32
C VAL A 141 20.61 -5.92 -9.04
N LEU A 142 20.06 -5.04 -8.23
CA LEU A 142 20.70 -4.59 -6.98
C LEU A 142 20.80 -5.71 -5.92
N ALA A 143 19.87 -6.65 -5.92
CA ALA A 143 19.91 -7.83 -5.05
C ALA A 143 21.16 -8.71 -5.28
N LEU A 144 21.76 -8.67 -6.48
CA LEU A 144 22.98 -9.43 -6.80
C LEU A 144 24.24 -8.81 -6.18
N TRP A 145 24.21 -7.52 -5.83
CA TRP A 145 25.39 -6.77 -5.37
C TRP A 145 25.29 -6.33 -3.91
N ILE A 146 24.07 -6.16 -3.37
CA ILE A 146 23.84 -5.63 -2.03
C ILE A 146 23.25 -6.71 -1.12
N PRO A 147 23.99 -7.19 -0.10
CA PRO A 147 23.45 -8.09 0.90
C PRO A 147 22.45 -7.37 1.83
N GLY A 148 21.37 -8.06 2.20
CA GLY A 148 20.28 -7.52 3.03
C GLY A 148 19.11 -6.97 2.20
N ASN A 149 18.08 -6.38 2.83
CA ASN A 149 16.84 -5.97 2.13
C ASN A 149 16.81 -4.50 1.67
N SER A 150 17.93 -3.77 1.80
CA SER A 150 18.01 -2.34 1.47
C SER A 150 17.86 -2.06 -0.04
N TYR A 151 18.18 -3.03 -0.88
CA TYR A 151 18.06 -2.92 -2.34
C TYR A 151 16.61 -2.65 -2.79
N ILE A 152 15.61 -3.15 -2.07
CA ILE A 152 14.18 -2.97 -2.41
C ILE A 152 13.80 -1.49 -2.28
N VAL A 153 14.22 -0.86 -1.18
CA VAL A 153 13.93 0.56 -0.90
C VAL A 153 14.67 1.44 -1.91
N LEU A 154 15.96 1.15 -2.15
CA LEU A 154 16.77 1.92 -3.09
C LEU A 154 16.22 1.83 -4.53
N ALA A 155 15.86 0.63 -4.99
CA ALA A 155 15.26 0.43 -6.29
C ALA A 155 13.93 1.19 -6.44
N SER A 156 13.09 1.16 -5.40
CA SER A 156 11.79 1.84 -5.39
C SER A 156 11.95 3.36 -5.48
N VAL A 157 12.88 3.95 -4.72
CA VAL A 157 13.15 5.40 -4.74
C VAL A 157 13.69 5.85 -6.10
N ILE A 158 14.65 5.11 -6.66
CA ILE A 158 15.22 5.43 -7.98
C ILE A 158 14.14 5.33 -9.06
N ALA A 159 13.37 4.25 -9.06
CA ALA A 159 12.30 4.05 -10.03
C ALA A 159 11.23 5.16 -9.93
N ALA A 160 10.77 5.50 -8.72
CA ALA A 160 9.81 6.58 -8.51
C ALA A 160 10.34 7.94 -9.02
N THR A 161 11.63 8.22 -8.80
CA THR A 161 12.29 9.45 -9.29
C THR A 161 12.31 9.51 -10.82
N ILE A 162 12.66 8.40 -11.47
CA ILE A 162 12.66 8.27 -12.93
C ILE A 162 11.23 8.42 -13.47
N GLY A 163 10.25 7.74 -12.86
CA GLY A 163 8.84 7.81 -13.24
C GLY A 163 8.28 9.24 -13.18
N LEU A 164 8.61 9.98 -12.12
CA LEU A 164 8.25 11.40 -11.99
C LEU A 164 8.89 12.28 -13.08
N GLY A 165 10.16 12.05 -13.40
CA GLY A 165 10.86 12.78 -14.47
C GLY A 165 10.20 12.57 -15.83
N ILE A 166 9.91 11.31 -16.19
CA ILE A 166 9.22 10.95 -17.44
C ILE A 166 7.81 11.58 -17.48
N GLY A 167 7.09 11.57 -16.35
CA GLY A 167 5.74 12.13 -16.26
C GLY A 167 5.69 13.65 -16.43
N ARG A 168 6.70 14.36 -15.94
CA ARG A 168 6.83 15.81 -16.16
C ARG A 168 7.08 16.11 -17.64
N LEU A 169 8.03 15.41 -18.28
CA LEU A 169 8.35 15.57 -19.70
C LEU A 169 7.14 15.27 -20.61
N SER A 170 6.37 14.23 -20.31
CA SER A 170 5.20 13.87 -21.10
C SER A 170 4.03 14.86 -20.98
N ARG A 171 3.89 15.59 -19.86
CA ARG A 171 2.87 16.64 -19.71
C ARG A 171 3.25 17.90 -20.49
N THR A 172 4.54 18.27 -20.49
CA THR A 172 5.03 19.45 -21.21
C THR A 172 4.87 19.33 -22.73
N PHE A 173 4.92 18.11 -23.28
CA PHE A 173 4.72 17.86 -24.72
C PHE A 173 3.26 17.90 -25.19
N HIS A 174 2.27 17.90 -24.29
CA HIS A 174 0.86 17.94 -24.65
C HIS A 174 0.24 19.35 -24.56
N GLU A 175 0.98 20.33 -24.04
CA GLU A 175 0.57 21.74 -23.91
C GLU A 175 1.20 22.66 -24.99
N THR A 176 1.93 22.10 -25.96
CA THR A 176 2.49 22.79 -27.13
C THR A 176 1.89 22.27 -28.43
#